data_AF-A0A973XIP6-F1
#
_entry.id   AF-A0A973XIP6-F1
#
_cell.length_a   1.000
_cell.length_b   1.000
_cell.length_c   1.000
_cell.angle_alpha   90.00
_cell.angle_beta   90.00
_cell.angle_gamma   90.00
#
_symmetry.space_group_name_H-M   'P 1'
#
loop_
_entity.id
_entity.type
_entity.pdbx_description
1 polymer ?
#
loop_
_entity_poly.entity_id
_entity_poly.type
_entity_poly.pdbx_seq_one_letter_code
_entity_poly.pdbx_strand_id
1 'polypeptide(L)'
;MQLGQTGFGRFGAVVLLASIVSTSPGHAEDCGRLGGAGGPLTDRSLYVRASGNGWAKLDWSRPDLANRKVEFAYVIVESFAEARSGVLVIKSGRVGGNGEPATRWSGRVKLVRVAQTFDNGRCGTVAPFGGDVPTRSYDDYHDHGLRVKETDKLDAFHFRYAARRSGCRRTNDNAPDSYVAVDMRSNLGQFSFDPAVVSGGTYSQALDWFRPSPAYASSAGLAEQRVETKQYRTVTSQPVCVFFSLDVGGSGSFLRINDLEALVSGGRRFTRADELRWPLVP
;
A
#
# COMPACT_ATOMS: atom_id res chain seq x y z
N MET A 1 -7.20 50.88 55.79
CA MET A 1 -7.80 49.72 55.10
C MET A 1 -6.95 49.39 53.88
N GLN A 2 -6.55 48.13 53.77
CA GLN A 2 -5.47 47.59 52.93
C GLN A 2 -5.80 47.56 51.43
N LEU A 3 -4.77 47.82 50.61
CA LEU A 3 -4.71 47.61 49.16
C LEU A 3 -4.72 46.11 48.84
N GLY A 4 -5.65 45.68 47.99
CA GLY A 4 -5.67 44.33 47.41
C GLY A 4 -5.12 44.34 45.98
N GLN A 5 -3.90 43.84 45.81
CA GLN A 5 -3.39 43.39 44.51
C GLN A 5 -4.01 42.03 44.18
N THR A 6 -4.54 41.86 42.97
CA THR A 6 -4.84 40.53 42.40
C THR A 6 -4.12 40.39 41.06
N GLY A 7 -3.46 39.23 40.92
CA GLY A 7 -2.40 38.97 39.95
C GLY A 7 -2.90 38.56 38.57
N PHE A 8 -2.07 38.90 37.58
CA PHE A 8 -2.21 38.46 36.19
C PHE A 8 -1.85 36.97 36.05
N GLY A 9 -2.84 36.17 35.65
CA GLY A 9 -2.64 34.80 35.18
C GLY A 9 -1.94 34.80 33.82
N ARG A 10 -0.76 34.16 33.75
CA ARG A 10 -0.04 33.89 32.51
C ARG A 10 -0.74 32.73 31.78
N PHE A 11 -1.41 33.03 30.66
CA PHE A 11 -1.85 32.01 29.71
C PHE A 11 -0.61 31.48 28.96
N GLY A 12 -0.24 30.22 29.25
CA GLY A 12 0.74 29.49 28.46
C GLY A 12 0.17 29.16 27.11
N ALA A 13 0.74 29.72 26.04
CA ALA A 13 0.42 29.36 24.68
C ALA A 13 0.92 27.93 24.40
N VAL A 14 -0.01 26.99 24.26
CA VAL A 14 0.27 25.65 23.74
C VAL A 14 0.48 25.80 22.23
N VAL A 15 1.74 25.79 21.79
CA VAL A 15 2.10 25.75 20.38
C VAL A 15 1.83 24.34 19.87
N LEU A 16 0.70 24.15 19.19
CA LEU A 16 0.42 22.95 18.39
C LEU A 16 1.39 22.95 17.19
N LEU A 17 2.44 22.14 17.28
CA LEU A 17 3.28 21.77 16.14
C LEU A 17 2.46 20.88 15.20
N ALA A 18 1.74 21.51 14.27
CA ALA A 18 1.17 20.81 13.13
C ALA A 18 2.33 20.27 12.28
N SER A 19 2.57 18.95 12.33
CA SER A 19 3.49 18.28 11.43
C SER A 19 2.97 18.41 10.00
N ILE A 20 3.55 19.34 9.24
CA ILE A 20 3.32 19.46 7.81
C ILE A 20 3.95 18.24 7.16
N VAL A 21 3.15 17.20 6.95
CA VAL A 21 3.55 16.06 6.12
C VAL A 21 3.63 16.59 4.69
N SER A 22 4.85 16.89 4.23
CA SER A 22 5.11 17.22 2.84
C SER A 22 4.68 16.04 1.96
N THR A 23 3.49 16.17 1.36
CA THR A 23 2.91 15.20 0.45
C THR A 23 3.27 15.62 -0.96
N SER A 24 4.10 14.82 -1.64
CA SER A 24 4.32 14.98 -3.07
C SER A 24 3.03 14.58 -3.81
N PRO A 25 2.58 15.35 -4.82
CA PRO A 25 1.47 14.93 -5.67
C PRO A 25 1.86 13.62 -6.36
N GLY A 26 1.11 12.55 -6.09
CA GLY A 26 1.39 11.21 -6.61
C GLY A 26 0.48 10.91 -7.78
N HIS A 27 0.84 11.38 -8.97
CA HIS A 27 0.19 10.93 -10.19
C HIS A 27 0.90 9.68 -10.73
N ALA A 28 0.13 8.88 -11.49
CA ALA A 28 0.71 7.99 -12.47
C ALA A 28 1.18 8.90 -13.62
N GLU A 29 2.49 9.13 -13.68
CA GLU A 29 3.11 10.10 -14.58
C GLU A 29 3.77 9.38 -15.75
N ASP A 30 4.08 10.14 -16.80
CA ASP A 30 5.05 9.72 -17.79
C ASP A 30 6.33 9.23 -17.08
N CYS A 31 6.83 8.08 -17.50
CA CYS A 31 8.05 7.50 -17.00
C CYS A 31 9.32 8.30 -17.39
N GLY A 32 9.21 9.41 -18.12
CA GLY A 32 10.32 10.30 -18.47
C GLY A 32 11.20 10.73 -17.29
N ARG A 33 10.65 10.83 -16.06
CA ARG A 33 11.43 11.09 -14.83
C ARG A 33 12.49 10.05 -14.52
N LEU A 34 12.37 8.84 -15.06
CA LEU A 34 13.36 7.76 -14.90
C LEU A 34 14.61 7.96 -15.76
N GLY A 35 14.58 8.86 -16.76
CA GLY A 35 15.77 9.28 -17.51
C GLY A 35 16.56 8.15 -18.18
N GLY A 36 15.90 7.06 -18.58
CA GLY A 36 16.56 5.90 -19.20
C GLY A 36 17.28 4.96 -18.22
N ALA A 37 17.00 5.04 -16.92
CA ALA A 37 17.52 4.14 -15.90
C ALA A 37 17.38 2.66 -16.32
N GLY A 38 18.49 2.03 -16.71
CA GLY A 38 18.60 0.56 -16.77
C GLY A 38 17.84 -0.17 -17.89
N GLY A 39 17.58 0.47 -19.03
CA GLY A 39 17.06 -0.22 -20.22
C GLY A 39 15.54 -0.17 -20.39
N PRO A 40 14.94 -1.11 -21.16
CA PRO A 40 13.51 -1.09 -21.44
C PRO A 40 12.65 -1.18 -20.19
N LEU A 41 11.64 -0.32 -20.12
CA LEU A 41 10.64 -0.34 -19.04
C LEU A 41 9.76 -1.57 -19.21
N THR A 42 9.73 -2.41 -18.17
CA THR A 42 8.93 -3.65 -18.15
C THR A 42 7.79 -3.51 -17.17
N ASP A 43 6.61 -4.08 -17.49
CA ASP A 43 5.49 -4.13 -16.55
C ASP A 43 5.94 -4.68 -15.20
N ARG A 44 5.41 -4.11 -14.12
CA ARG A 44 5.66 -4.54 -12.74
C ARG A 44 7.10 -4.39 -12.26
N SER A 45 7.93 -3.61 -12.95
CA SER A 45 9.27 -3.27 -12.46
C SER A 45 9.23 -2.13 -11.45
N LEU A 46 10.17 -2.15 -10.50
CA LEU A 46 10.31 -1.13 -9.47
C LEU A 46 11.65 -0.42 -9.64
N TYR A 47 11.62 0.89 -9.58
CA TYR A 47 12.80 1.74 -9.59
C TYR A 47 12.90 2.49 -8.28
N VAL A 48 14.13 2.80 -7.88
CA VAL A 48 14.44 3.43 -6.61
C VAL A 48 15.42 4.58 -6.82
N ARG A 49 15.25 5.63 -6.01
CA ARG A 49 16.16 6.76 -5.92
C ARG A 49 16.32 7.16 -4.45
N ALA A 50 17.55 7.00 -3.94
CA ALA A 50 17.95 7.61 -2.68
C ALA A 50 18.44 9.04 -2.94
N SER A 51 18.35 9.93 -1.94
CA SER A 51 18.80 11.32 -2.06
C SER A 51 20.22 11.40 -2.60
N GLY A 52 20.42 12.21 -3.65
CA GLY A 52 21.73 12.41 -4.30
C GLY A 52 22.09 11.40 -5.40
N ASN A 53 21.30 10.33 -5.60
CA ASN A 53 21.55 9.32 -6.64
C ASN A 53 20.60 9.45 -7.84
N GLY A 54 20.98 8.86 -8.97
CA GLY A 54 20.07 8.63 -10.10
C GLY A 54 19.03 7.55 -9.80
N TRP A 55 18.03 7.43 -10.66
CA TRP A 55 17.11 6.29 -10.63
C TRP A 55 17.85 5.01 -11.00
N ALA A 56 17.61 3.94 -10.25
CA ALA A 56 18.10 2.61 -10.54
C ALA A 56 16.96 1.60 -10.48
N LYS A 57 16.98 0.59 -11.36
CA LYS A 57 16.03 -0.52 -11.26
C LYS A 57 16.36 -1.31 -9.99
N LEU A 58 15.36 -1.50 -9.14
CA LEU A 58 15.50 -2.38 -8.00
C LEU A 58 15.35 -3.82 -8.49
N ASP A 59 16.48 -4.45 -8.80
CA ASP A 59 16.54 -5.89 -8.94
C ASP A 59 16.41 -6.55 -7.55
N TRP A 60 16.13 -7.84 -7.49
CA TRP A 60 15.93 -8.57 -6.23
C TRP A 60 17.18 -8.63 -5.32
N SER A 61 18.24 -7.87 -5.66
CA SER A 61 19.33 -7.60 -4.75
C SER A 61 18.80 -6.81 -3.55
N ARG A 62 19.43 -6.98 -2.38
CA ARG A 62 19.05 -6.28 -1.16
C ARG A 62 19.80 -4.95 -1.12
N PRO A 63 19.23 -3.82 -1.57
CA PRO A 63 19.89 -2.54 -1.37
C PRO A 63 19.94 -2.24 0.13
N ASP A 64 20.97 -1.55 0.59
CA ASP A 64 20.93 -0.94 1.92
C ASP A 64 20.32 0.46 1.82
N LEU A 65 19.01 0.51 2.04
CA LEU A 65 18.24 1.76 2.03
C LEU A 65 17.95 2.27 3.44
N ALA A 66 18.68 1.79 4.45
CA ALA A 66 18.33 2.06 5.83
C ALA A 66 18.34 3.56 6.19
N ASN A 67 17.44 3.92 7.11
CA ASN A 67 17.37 5.20 7.82
C ASN A 67 17.34 6.44 6.91
N ARG A 68 16.63 6.37 5.79
CA ARG A 68 16.50 7.51 4.87
C ARG A 68 15.16 7.50 4.16
N LYS A 69 14.76 8.69 3.70
CA LYS A 69 13.65 8.83 2.76
C LYS A 69 14.08 8.37 1.37
N VAL A 70 13.29 7.49 0.77
CA VAL A 70 13.56 6.89 -0.53
C VAL A 70 12.36 7.13 -1.45
N GLU A 71 12.65 7.49 -2.69
CA GLU A 71 11.64 7.59 -3.75
C GLU A 71 11.62 6.30 -4.57
N PHE A 72 10.41 5.88 -4.92
CA PHE A 72 10.15 4.70 -5.72
C PHE A 72 9.30 5.07 -6.94
N ALA A 73 9.46 4.31 -8.01
CA ALA A 73 8.59 4.36 -9.18
C ALA A 73 8.24 2.94 -9.60
N TYR A 74 6.95 2.62 -9.53
CA TYR A 74 6.42 1.35 -10.02
C TYR A 74 5.95 1.51 -11.47
N VAL A 75 6.51 0.71 -12.37
CA VAL A 75 6.22 0.76 -13.80
C VAL A 75 5.05 -0.14 -14.13
N ILE A 76 4.10 0.40 -14.88
CA ILE A 76 2.92 -0.29 -15.37
C ILE A 76 2.93 -0.23 -16.89
N VAL A 77 2.88 -1.38 -17.54
CA VAL A 77 2.77 -1.50 -19.00
C VAL A 77 1.60 -2.42 -19.34
N GLU A 78 0.66 -1.92 -20.13
CA GLU A 78 -0.40 -2.73 -20.73
C GLU A 78 0.07 -3.31 -22.06
N SER A 79 -0.09 -4.63 -22.23
CA SER A 79 0.43 -5.38 -23.38
C SER A 79 -0.63 -6.13 -24.18
N PHE A 80 -1.86 -6.29 -23.67
CA PHE A 80 -2.88 -7.11 -24.34
C PHE A 80 -4.30 -6.53 -24.34
N ALA A 81 -4.60 -5.51 -23.53
CA ALA A 81 -5.84 -4.73 -23.64
C ALA A 81 -5.54 -3.32 -24.17
N GLU A 82 -6.57 -2.60 -24.65
CA GLU A 82 -6.44 -1.20 -25.11
C GLU A 82 -5.98 -0.25 -24.00
N ALA A 83 -6.38 -0.54 -22.77
CA ALA A 83 -6.02 0.22 -21.59
C ALA A 83 -6.14 -0.63 -20.32
N ARG A 84 -5.46 -0.18 -19.28
CA ARG A 84 -5.58 -0.69 -17.92
C ARG A 84 -5.68 0.48 -16.96
N SER A 85 -6.77 0.51 -16.22
CA SER A 85 -6.92 1.34 -15.04
C SER A 85 -7.07 0.46 -13.82
N GLY A 86 -6.50 0.89 -12.71
CA GLY A 86 -6.48 0.10 -11.50
C GLY A 86 -5.98 0.88 -10.30
N VAL A 87 -5.71 0.14 -9.23
CA VAL A 87 -5.19 0.65 -7.97
C VAL A 87 -3.96 -0.17 -7.58
N LEU A 88 -2.89 0.51 -7.24
CA LEU A 88 -1.77 -0.09 -6.51
C LEU A 88 -2.04 -0.04 -5.01
N VAL A 89 -1.84 -1.16 -4.34
CA VAL A 89 -1.80 -1.31 -2.89
C VAL A 89 -0.34 -1.47 -2.49
N ILE A 90 0.23 -0.42 -1.91
CA ILE A 90 1.63 -0.29 -1.55
C ILE A 90 1.72 -0.49 -0.03
N LYS A 91 2.31 -1.60 0.39
CA LYS A 91 2.45 -1.99 1.80
C LYS A 91 3.91 -1.91 2.21
N SER A 92 4.20 -1.22 3.31
CA SER A 92 5.53 -1.21 3.92
C SER A 92 5.43 -1.50 5.40
N GLY A 93 6.55 -1.93 5.97
CA GLY A 93 6.69 -2.16 7.38
C GLY A 93 8.08 -2.67 7.68
N ARG A 94 8.30 -3.02 8.94
CA ARG A 94 9.56 -3.53 9.43
C ARG A 94 9.34 -4.75 10.30
N VAL A 95 10.04 -5.84 10.00
CA VAL A 95 10.06 -7.02 10.87
C VAL A 95 10.87 -6.67 12.11
N GLY A 96 10.34 -6.93 13.30
CA GLY A 96 11.06 -6.72 14.54
C GLY A 96 12.35 -7.56 14.59
N GLY A 97 13.46 -6.95 14.99
CA GLY A 97 14.71 -7.67 15.20
C GLY A 97 14.73 -8.43 16.53
N ASN A 98 15.52 -9.51 16.61
CA ASN A 98 15.79 -10.19 17.87
C ASN A 98 16.35 -9.18 18.89
N GLY A 99 15.64 -8.96 20.00
CA GLY A 99 16.07 -8.06 21.08
C GLY A 99 15.56 -6.61 20.98
N GLU A 100 14.77 -6.25 19.96
CA GLU A 100 14.10 -4.95 19.97
C GLU A 100 12.92 -4.93 20.96
N PRO A 101 12.77 -3.86 21.76
CA PRO A 101 11.62 -3.73 22.66
C PRO A 101 10.30 -3.75 21.87
N ALA A 102 9.35 -4.58 22.30
CA ALA A 102 8.01 -4.64 21.73
C ALA A 102 7.27 -3.28 21.73
N THR A 103 7.72 -2.32 22.54
CA THR A 103 7.22 -0.94 22.58
C THR A 103 7.43 -0.15 21.29
N ARG A 104 8.31 -0.61 20.37
CA ARG A 104 8.46 -0.02 19.03
C ARG A 104 7.47 -0.56 17.99
N TRP A 105 6.65 -1.55 18.36
CA TRP A 105 5.64 -2.09 17.47
C TRP A 105 4.39 -1.26 17.70
N SER A 106 4.08 -0.35 16.77
CA SER A 106 3.01 0.64 16.97
C SER A 106 1.63 0.05 17.24
N GLY A 107 1.44 -1.27 17.07
CA GLY A 107 0.15 -1.95 17.22
C GLY A 107 -0.92 -1.40 16.29
N ARG A 108 -0.49 -0.65 15.26
CA ARG A 108 -1.33 0.13 14.37
C ARG A 108 -0.80 0.08 12.94
N VAL A 109 -1.73 0.17 12.00
CA VAL A 109 -1.46 0.25 10.57
C VAL A 109 -1.84 1.65 10.09
N LYS A 110 -0.88 2.39 9.53
CA LYS A 110 -1.12 3.69 8.93
C LYS A 110 -1.74 3.53 7.54
N LEU A 111 -2.86 4.19 7.30
CA LEU A 111 -3.63 4.14 6.06
C LEU A 111 -3.51 5.46 5.33
N VAL A 112 -3.11 5.43 4.07
CA VAL A 112 -2.85 6.64 3.28
C VAL A 112 -3.46 6.53 1.88
N ARG A 113 -4.20 7.57 1.50
CA ARG A 113 -4.62 7.81 0.12
C ARG A 113 -4.33 9.28 -0.16
N VAL A 114 -3.24 9.55 -0.86
CA VAL A 114 -2.84 10.93 -1.17
C VAL A 114 -3.79 11.49 -2.22
N ALA A 115 -4.08 12.79 -2.13
CA ALA A 115 -4.86 13.47 -3.16
C ALA A 115 -4.17 13.31 -4.53
N GLN A 116 -4.94 12.89 -5.52
CA GLN A 116 -4.48 12.70 -6.89
C GLN A 116 -5.57 13.26 -7.81
N THR A 117 -5.22 14.18 -8.70
CA THR A 117 -6.07 14.51 -9.85
C THR A 117 -6.07 13.30 -10.77
N PHE A 118 -7.09 12.47 -10.63
CA PHE A 118 -7.31 11.26 -11.42
C PHE A 118 -8.76 11.22 -11.86
N ASP A 119 -8.98 11.11 -13.16
CA ASP A 119 -10.31 10.88 -13.71
C ASP A 119 -10.74 9.44 -13.43
N ASN A 120 -11.52 9.24 -12.38
CA ASN A 120 -12.09 7.94 -12.04
C ASN A 120 -13.37 7.62 -12.85
N GLY A 121 -13.71 8.46 -13.84
CA GLY A 121 -14.88 8.33 -14.69
C GLY A 121 -16.18 8.24 -13.89
N ARG A 122 -17.07 7.35 -14.33
CA ARG A 122 -18.37 7.08 -13.67
C ARG A 122 -18.28 6.46 -12.27
N CYS A 123 -17.08 6.16 -11.78
CA CYS A 123 -16.89 5.50 -10.48
C CYS A 123 -16.85 6.48 -9.31
N GLY A 124 -17.04 7.78 -9.58
CA GLY A 124 -17.14 8.83 -8.58
C GLY A 124 -15.79 9.39 -8.17
N THR A 125 -15.82 10.47 -7.39
CA THR A 125 -14.60 11.10 -6.89
C THR A 125 -13.97 10.27 -5.78
N VAL A 126 -12.64 10.32 -5.70
CA VAL A 126 -11.88 9.62 -4.66
C VAL A 126 -11.22 10.68 -3.78
N ALA A 127 -11.76 10.85 -2.58
CA ALA A 127 -11.25 11.83 -1.62
C ALA A 127 -9.90 11.36 -1.05
N PRO A 128 -8.96 12.26 -0.69
CA PRO A 128 -7.79 11.87 0.09
C PRO A 128 -8.20 11.23 1.42
N PHE A 129 -7.34 10.39 1.97
CA PHE A 129 -7.54 9.73 3.25
C PHE A 129 -6.21 9.69 4.02
N GLY A 130 -6.29 9.93 5.33
CA GLY A 130 -5.19 9.74 6.26
C GLY A 130 -5.73 9.28 7.60
N GLY A 131 -5.13 8.23 8.15
CA GLY A 131 -5.48 7.75 9.47
C GLY A 131 -4.73 6.49 9.82
N ASP A 132 -5.14 5.87 10.92
CA ASP A 132 -4.59 4.62 11.41
C ASP A 132 -5.65 3.82 12.17
N VAL A 133 -5.44 2.51 12.20
CA VAL A 133 -6.29 1.51 12.87
C VAL A 133 -5.42 0.55 13.67
N PRO A 134 -5.95 -0.08 14.73
CA PRO A 134 -5.26 -1.19 15.38
C PRO A 134 -4.94 -2.31 14.38
N THR A 135 -3.75 -2.88 14.50
CA THR A 135 -3.25 -4.03 13.74
C THR A 135 -4.26 -5.18 13.70
N ARG A 136 -4.82 -5.56 14.87
CA ARG A 136 -5.84 -6.62 14.93
C ARG A 136 -7.10 -6.30 14.12
N SER A 137 -7.63 -5.08 14.23
CA SER A 137 -8.79 -4.66 13.47
C SER A 137 -8.53 -4.65 11.97
N TYR A 138 -7.28 -4.35 11.57
CA TYR A 138 -6.86 -4.40 10.17
C TYR A 138 -6.85 -5.83 9.63
N ASP A 139 -6.26 -6.77 10.36
CA ASP A 139 -6.20 -8.19 9.97
C ASP A 139 -7.61 -8.81 9.96
N ASP A 140 -8.37 -8.67 11.05
CA ASP A 140 -9.74 -9.21 11.17
C ASP A 140 -10.63 -8.75 10.00
N TYR A 141 -10.47 -7.51 9.54
CA TYR A 141 -11.21 -6.96 8.41
C TYR A 141 -10.74 -7.50 7.05
N HIS A 142 -9.44 -7.51 6.76
CA HIS A 142 -8.93 -7.87 5.42
C HIS A 142 -8.75 -9.38 5.22
N ASP A 143 -8.44 -10.11 6.29
CA ASP A 143 -8.07 -11.52 6.24
C ASP A 143 -9.30 -12.42 6.36
N HIS A 144 -10.30 -11.95 7.11
CA HIS A 144 -11.51 -12.71 7.43
C HIS A 144 -12.81 -12.00 7.01
N GLY A 145 -12.76 -10.75 6.53
CA GLY A 145 -13.95 -9.99 6.14
C GLY A 145 -14.86 -9.62 7.31
N LEU A 146 -14.32 -9.53 8.53
CA LEU A 146 -15.12 -9.27 9.73
C LEU A 146 -15.46 -7.79 9.88
N ARG A 147 -16.60 -7.52 10.52
CA ARG A 147 -16.92 -6.19 11.03
C ARG A 147 -16.23 -5.98 12.37
N VAL A 148 -15.38 -4.96 12.43
CA VAL A 148 -14.60 -4.55 13.59
C VAL A 148 -15.04 -3.16 14.07
N LYS A 149 -14.56 -2.74 15.24
CA LYS A 149 -14.86 -1.40 15.78
C LYS A 149 -14.49 -0.27 14.81
N GLU A 150 -13.40 -0.44 14.05
CA GLU A 150 -12.91 0.52 13.07
C GLU A 150 -13.48 0.34 11.65
N THR A 151 -14.55 -0.46 11.46
CA THR A 151 -15.13 -0.75 10.13
C THR A 151 -15.40 0.52 9.33
N ASP A 152 -16.04 1.53 9.91
CA ASP A 152 -16.39 2.77 9.17
C ASP A 152 -15.14 3.50 8.67
N LYS A 153 -14.05 3.46 9.44
CA LYS A 153 -12.77 4.06 9.05
C LYS A 153 -12.09 3.27 7.92
N LEU A 154 -12.12 1.93 8.01
CA LEU A 154 -11.62 1.04 6.97
C LEU A 154 -12.42 1.20 5.68
N ASP A 155 -13.75 1.23 5.77
CA ASP A 155 -14.64 1.45 4.63
C ASP A 155 -14.40 2.81 3.95
N ALA A 156 -14.10 3.87 4.72
CA ALA A 156 -13.73 5.19 4.17
C ALA A 156 -12.34 5.21 3.51
N PHE A 157 -11.43 4.35 3.96
CA PHE A 157 -10.14 4.12 3.30
C PHE A 157 -10.28 3.34 1.99
N HIS A 158 -11.34 2.56 1.83
CA HIS A 158 -11.69 1.94 0.56
C HIS A 158 -12.56 2.83 -0.32
N PHE A 159 -12.55 2.56 -1.62
CA PHE A 159 -13.25 3.37 -2.61
C PHE A 159 -13.58 2.56 -3.85
N ARG A 160 -14.40 3.12 -4.74
CA ARG A 160 -14.71 2.55 -6.04
C ARG A 160 -13.74 3.08 -7.08
N TYR A 161 -13.25 2.23 -7.97
CA TYR A 161 -12.37 2.62 -9.05
C TYR A 161 -12.79 2.00 -10.39
N ALA A 162 -12.40 2.67 -11.48
CA ALA A 162 -12.54 2.14 -12.83
C ALA A 162 -11.58 0.96 -13.04
N ALA A 163 -12.09 -0.26 -13.09
CA ALA A 163 -11.30 -1.48 -13.29
C ALA A 163 -11.07 -1.78 -14.78
N ARG A 164 -10.08 -2.63 -15.09
CA ARG A 164 -9.63 -2.94 -16.46
C ARG A 164 -10.72 -3.57 -17.31
N ARG A 165 -11.43 -4.56 -16.77
CA ARG A 165 -12.41 -5.38 -17.52
C ARG A 165 -13.86 -5.10 -17.14
N SER A 166 -14.12 -4.43 -16.02
CA SER A 166 -15.45 -4.39 -15.43
C SER A 166 -15.72 -3.08 -14.67
N GLY A 167 -16.37 -2.12 -15.33
CA GLY A 167 -17.02 -0.98 -14.68
C GLY A 167 -16.34 -0.45 -13.41
N CYS A 168 -17.12 -0.26 -12.34
CA CYS A 168 -16.63 0.26 -11.08
C CYS A 168 -16.54 -0.84 -10.03
N ARG A 169 -15.31 -1.23 -9.67
CA ARG A 169 -15.03 -2.20 -8.59
C ARG A 169 -14.70 -1.48 -7.29
N ARG A 170 -14.95 -2.13 -6.15
CA ARG A 170 -14.48 -1.64 -4.84
C ARG A 170 -13.07 -2.18 -4.56
N THR A 171 -12.23 -1.38 -3.92
CA THR A 171 -10.91 -1.84 -3.46
C THR A 171 -10.99 -2.84 -2.31
N ASN A 172 -12.13 -2.95 -1.63
CA ASN A 172 -12.42 -3.99 -0.64
C ASN A 172 -13.46 -5.02 -1.10
N ASP A 173 -13.62 -5.20 -2.42
CA ASP A 173 -14.50 -6.24 -2.93
C ASP A 173 -14.02 -7.63 -2.46
N ASN A 174 -14.89 -8.35 -1.75
CA ASN A 174 -14.62 -9.68 -1.23
C ASN A 174 -15.04 -10.79 -2.23
N ALA A 175 -15.66 -10.43 -3.35
CA ALA A 175 -15.93 -11.40 -4.40
C ALA A 175 -14.60 -11.96 -4.96
N PRO A 176 -14.50 -13.28 -5.16
CA PRO A 176 -13.33 -13.87 -5.82
C PRO A 176 -13.25 -13.38 -7.26
N ASP A 177 -12.04 -13.23 -7.77
CA ASP A 177 -11.79 -12.80 -9.16
C ASP A 177 -12.30 -13.78 -10.20
N SER A 178 -12.41 -15.05 -9.84
CA SER A 178 -12.97 -16.09 -10.69
C SER A 178 -13.96 -16.95 -9.91
N TYR A 179 -15.15 -17.15 -10.48
CA TYR A 179 -16.15 -18.08 -9.96
C TYR A 179 -15.72 -19.56 -10.08
N VAL A 180 -14.74 -19.86 -10.94
CA VAL A 180 -14.12 -21.19 -11.04
C VAL A 180 -12.94 -21.25 -10.08
N ALA A 181 -12.77 -22.37 -9.36
CA ALA A 181 -11.80 -22.64 -8.28
C ALA A 181 -10.29 -22.50 -8.60
N VAL A 182 -9.94 -21.73 -9.63
CA VAL A 182 -8.57 -21.45 -10.07
C VAL A 182 -8.00 -20.14 -9.51
N ASP A 183 -8.83 -19.17 -9.10
CA ASP A 183 -8.36 -17.91 -8.50
C ASP A 183 -9.37 -17.38 -7.47
N MET A 184 -9.14 -17.74 -6.20
CA MET A 184 -9.98 -17.33 -5.07
C MET A 184 -9.58 -15.96 -4.49
N ARG A 185 -8.60 -15.27 -5.10
CA ARG A 185 -8.16 -13.97 -4.62
C ARG A 185 -9.28 -12.94 -4.77
N SER A 186 -9.37 -12.05 -3.79
CA SER A 186 -10.31 -10.94 -3.74
C SER A 186 -9.54 -9.62 -3.60
N ASN A 187 -10.19 -8.49 -3.91
CA ASN A 187 -9.58 -7.18 -3.69
C ASN A 187 -9.34 -6.94 -2.19
N LEU A 188 -10.26 -7.37 -1.33
CA LEU A 188 -10.14 -7.28 0.12
C LEU A 188 -8.84 -7.94 0.62
N GLY A 189 -8.57 -9.18 0.21
CA GLY A 189 -7.38 -9.93 0.64
C GLY A 189 -6.06 -9.31 0.19
N GLN A 190 -6.03 -8.50 -0.88
CA GLN A 190 -4.78 -7.88 -1.36
C GLN A 190 -4.21 -6.84 -0.39
N PHE A 191 -5.02 -6.36 0.55
CA PHE A 191 -4.59 -5.43 1.60
C PHE A 191 -3.93 -6.14 2.79
N SER A 192 -4.08 -7.46 2.91
CA SER A 192 -3.53 -8.25 4.02
C SER A 192 -2.01 -8.16 4.12
N PHE A 193 -1.48 -8.20 5.34
CA PHE A 193 -0.04 -8.44 5.55
C PHE A 193 0.32 -9.93 5.49
N ASP A 194 -0.65 -10.85 5.51
CA ASP A 194 -0.47 -12.30 5.35
C ASP A 194 -0.36 -12.70 3.87
N PRO A 195 0.82 -13.16 3.41
CA PRO A 195 0.99 -13.63 2.04
C PRO A 195 0.05 -14.80 1.67
N ALA A 196 -0.38 -15.61 2.65
CA ALA A 196 -1.32 -16.70 2.41
C ALA A 196 -2.72 -16.18 2.05
N VAL A 197 -3.18 -15.10 2.69
CA VAL A 197 -4.43 -14.41 2.33
C VAL A 197 -4.31 -13.78 0.95
N VAL A 198 -3.19 -13.09 0.69
CA VAL A 198 -2.98 -12.39 -0.59
C VAL A 198 -2.95 -13.37 -1.77
N SER A 199 -2.33 -14.54 -1.60
CA SER A 199 -2.17 -15.56 -2.65
C SER A 199 -3.34 -16.54 -2.75
N GLY A 200 -4.00 -16.87 -1.62
CA GLY A 200 -5.03 -17.90 -1.53
C GLY A 200 -6.47 -17.37 -1.47
N GLY A 201 -6.66 -16.07 -1.24
CA GLY A 201 -7.97 -15.46 -0.97
C GLY A 201 -8.25 -15.28 0.52
N THR A 202 -9.26 -14.46 0.84
CA THR A 202 -9.76 -14.24 2.20
C THR A 202 -10.13 -15.59 2.83
N TYR A 203 -9.73 -15.85 4.07
CA TYR A 203 -10.00 -17.12 4.72
C TYR A 203 -11.52 -17.35 4.76
N SER A 204 -12.04 -18.30 3.98
CA SER A 204 -13.34 -18.87 4.30
C SER A 204 -13.19 -19.54 5.67
N GLN A 205 -14.02 -19.19 6.66
CA GLN A 205 -13.90 -19.65 8.06
C GLN A 205 -13.68 -21.17 8.23
N ALA A 206 -13.99 -22.00 7.22
CA ALA A 206 -13.78 -23.45 7.24
C ALA A 206 -12.31 -23.91 7.07
N LEU A 207 -11.39 -23.09 6.55
CA LEU A 207 -10.01 -23.49 6.23
C LEU A 207 -8.94 -22.98 7.22
N ASP A 208 -9.34 -22.12 8.17
CA ASP A 208 -8.47 -21.49 9.17
C ASP A 208 -7.82 -22.50 10.14
N TRP A 209 -8.40 -23.69 10.30
CA TRP A 209 -7.98 -24.65 11.32
C TRP A 209 -6.69 -25.44 10.98
N PHE A 210 -6.27 -25.46 9.71
CA PHE A 210 -5.28 -26.45 9.24
C PHE A 210 -3.96 -25.88 8.71
N ARG A 211 -3.76 -24.54 8.70
CA ARG A 211 -2.52 -23.96 8.18
C ARG A 211 -1.75 -23.21 9.28
N PRO A 212 -0.58 -23.73 9.71
CA PRO A 212 0.31 -22.96 10.56
C PRO A 212 0.86 -21.78 9.74
N SER A 213 0.28 -20.59 9.93
CA SER A 213 0.84 -19.37 9.37
C SER A 213 2.09 -19.02 10.18
N PRO A 214 3.27 -18.87 9.54
CA PRO A 214 4.50 -18.59 10.26
C PRO A 214 4.41 -17.22 10.96
N ALA A 215 5.15 -17.03 12.06
CA ALA A 215 5.07 -15.85 12.94
C ALA A 215 5.35 -14.47 12.29
N TYR A 216 5.70 -14.45 10.99
CA TYR A 216 5.88 -13.27 10.14
C TYR A 216 4.68 -12.95 9.23
N ALA A 217 3.59 -13.72 9.33
CA ALA A 217 2.45 -13.65 8.42
C ALA A 217 1.34 -12.69 8.87
N SER A 218 1.14 -12.46 10.17
CA SER A 218 0.14 -11.48 10.63
C SER A 218 0.76 -10.10 10.85
N SER A 219 -0.05 -9.04 10.77
CA SER A 219 0.44 -7.68 11.05
C SER A 219 0.94 -7.52 12.49
N ALA A 220 0.60 -8.44 13.39
CA ALA A 220 1.03 -8.44 14.80
C ALA A 220 2.54 -8.44 15.03
N GLY A 221 3.34 -9.01 14.11
CA GLY A 221 4.80 -9.07 14.20
C GLY A 221 5.54 -7.89 13.57
N LEU A 222 4.82 -6.86 13.10
CA LEU A 222 5.36 -5.82 12.25
C LEU A 222 5.30 -4.43 12.91
N ALA A 223 6.40 -3.68 12.79
CA ALA A 223 6.49 -2.28 13.15
C ALA A 223 6.31 -1.38 11.91
N GLU A 224 6.06 -0.09 12.16
CA GLU A 224 6.07 0.98 11.12
C GLU A 224 5.16 0.67 9.92
N GLN A 225 4.04 0.00 10.19
CA GLN A 225 3.16 -0.52 9.15
C GLN A 225 2.43 0.61 8.45
N ARG A 226 2.48 0.59 7.12
CA ARG A 226 1.81 1.57 6.28
C ARG A 226 1.23 0.89 5.06
N VAL A 227 0.01 1.27 4.72
CA VAL A 227 -0.64 0.93 3.45
C VAL A 227 -1.02 2.21 2.73
N GLU A 228 -0.54 2.35 1.52
CA GLU A 228 -0.86 3.43 0.62
C GLU A 228 -1.57 2.93 -0.63
N THR A 229 -2.62 3.63 -1.05
CA THR A 229 -3.30 3.34 -2.31
C THR A 229 -3.05 4.44 -3.33
N LYS A 230 -2.80 4.06 -4.58
CA LYS A 230 -2.62 4.99 -5.70
C LYS A 230 -3.38 4.51 -6.94
N GLN A 231 -4.06 5.42 -7.61
CA GLN A 231 -4.78 5.12 -8.84
C GLN A 231 -3.87 5.32 -10.04
N TYR A 232 -4.07 4.51 -11.08
CA TYR A 232 -3.36 4.65 -12.33
C TYR A 232 -4.27 4.33 -13.52
N ARG A 233 -3.88 4.85 -14.69
CA ARG A 233 -4.44 4.50 -15.99
C ARG A 233 -3.29 4.50 -17.00
N THR A 234 -3.18 3.43 -17.77
CA THR A 234 -2.24 3.28 -18.89
C THR A 234 -3.04 2.89 -20.13
N VAL A 235 -2.51 3.21 -21.31
CA VAL A 235 -2.98 2.72 -22.61
C VAL A 235 -1.95 1.74 -23.17
N THR A 236 -2.35 0.88 -24.10
CA THR A 236 -1.47 -0.16 -24.65
C THR A 236 -0.12 0.40 -25.07
N SER A 237 0.95 -0.31 -24.70
CA SER A 237 2.33 0.01 -25.07
C SER A 237 2.87 1.37 -24.57
N GLN A 238 2.13 2.11 -23.74
CA GLN A 238 2.63 3.33 -23.10
C GLN A 238 2.89 3.07 -21.61
N PRO A 239 4.17 3.01 -21.19
CA PRO A 239 4.50 2.81 -19.79
C PRO A 239 4.03 3.99 -18.95
N VAL A 240 3.46 3.69 -17.79
CA VAL A 240 3.09 4.69 -16.78
C VAL A 240 3.81 4.37 -15.48
N CYS A 241 4.31 5.40 -14.82
CA CYS A 241 5.08 5.26 -13.59
C CYS A 241 4.30 5.83 -12.41
N VAL A 242 4.06 5.00 -11.40
CA VAL A 242 3.45 5.43 -10.15
C VAL A 242 4.55 5.75 -9.15
N PHE A 243 4.73 7.04 -8.87
CA PHE A 243 5.75 7.54 -7.96
C PHE A 243 5.25 7.62 -6.52
N PHE A 244 6.06 7.15 -5.56
CA PHE A 244 5.78 7.26 -4.13
C PHE A 244 7.07 7.38 -3.33
N SER A 245 6.96 7.75 -2.05
CA SER A 245 8.11 7.84 -1.14
C SER A 245 7.84 7.08 0.14
N LEU A 246 8.88 6.46 0.68
CA LEU A 246 8.87 5.82 1.99
C LEU A 246 10.03 6.33 2.83
N ASP A 247 9.77 6.53 4.11
CA ASP A 247 10.83 6.62 5.11
C ASP A 247 11.23 5.18 5.46
N VAL A 248 12.39 4.74 4.96
CA VAL A 248 12.88 3.37 5.16
C VAL A 248 13.56 3.30 6.52
N GLY A 249 13.05 2.45 7.39
CA GLY A 249 13.58 2.22 8.73
C GLY A 249 14.88 1.41 8.73
N GLY A 250 15.19 0.80 9.87
CA GLY A 250 16.35 -0.09 10.04
C GLY A 250 16.17 -1.48 9.43
N SER A 251 16.96 -2.45 9.90
CA SER A 251 16.91 -3.84 9.45
C SER A 251 15.50 -4.43 9.49
N GLY A 252 15.20 -5.32 8.55
CA GLY A 252 13.89 -5.96 8.40
C GLY A 252 12.85 -5.10 7.68
N SER A 253 13.22 -3.91 7.19
CA SER A 253 12.31 -3.06 6.39
C SER A 253 11.97 -3.72 5.06
N PHE A 254 10.70 -3.65 4.67
CA PHE A 254 10.22 -4.23 3.42
C PHE A 254 9.23 -3.31 2.69
N LEU A 255 9.08 -3.59 1.40
CA LEU A 255 8.03 -3.07 0.54
C LEU A 255 7.33 -4.25 -0.16
N ARG A 256 6.00 -4.18 -0.23
CA ARG A 256 5.17 -5.10 -0.99
C ARG A 256 4.17 -4.32 -1.82
N ILE A 257 3.98 -4.71 -3.07
CA ILE A 257 3.04 -4.05 -3.98
C ILE A 257 2.11 -5.10 -4.57
N ASN A 258 0.81 -4.84 -4.46
CA ASN A 258 -0.23 -5.54 -5.19
C ASN A 258 -0.83 -4.56 -6.17
N ASP A 259 -1.08 -5.04 -7.38
CA ASP A 259 -1.83 -4.30 -8.37
C ASP A 259 -3.12 -5.05 -8.62
N LEU A 260 -4.24 -4.42 -8.24
CA LEU A 260 -5.55 -5.08 -8.24
C LEU A 260 -6.02 -5.50 -9.63
N GLU A 261 -5.42 -4.95 -10.69
CA GLU A 261 -5.81 -5.21 -12.07
C GLU A 261 -4.66 -5.78 -12.91
N ALA A 262 -3.52 -6.11 -12.29
CA ALA A 262 -2.45 -6.84 -12.93
C ALA A 262 -2.90 -8.27 -13.24
N LEU A 263 -2.60 -8.71 -14.45
CA LEU A 263 -2.90 -10.07 -14.89
C LEU A 263 -1.66 -10.69 -15.52
N VAL A 264 -1.47 -11.98 -15.28
CA VAL A 264 -0.46 -12.81 -15.95
C VAL A 264 -1.13 -13.83 -16.85
N SER A 265 -0.51 -14.15 -17.98
CA SER A 265 -1.01 -15.18 -18.88
C SER A 265 -0.66 -16.57 -18.34
N GLY A 266 -1.68 -17.42 -18.19
CA GLY A 266 -1.56 -18.85 -17.91
C GLY A 266 -2.04 -19.67 -19.12
N GLY A 267 -1.55 -19.35 -20.32
CA GLY A 267 -2.02 -19.96 -21.57
C GLY A 267 -3.23 -19.23 -22.15
N ARG A 268 -4.39 -19.90 -22.27
CA ARG A 268 -5.64 -19.29 -22.78
C ARG A 268 -6.42 -18.48 -21.73
N ARG A 269 -5.91 -18.40 -20.50
CA ARG A 269 -6.56 -17.72 -19.37
C ARG A 269 -5.62 -16.69 -18.77
N PHE A 270 -6.21 -15.65 -18.18
CA PHE A 270 -5.50 -14.64 -17.41
C PHE A 270 -5.91 -14.76 -15.96
N THR A 271 -4.95 -14.79 -15.05
CA THR A 271 -5.16 -14.77 -13.59
C THR A 271 -4.54 -13.51 -13.01
N ARG A 272 -4.93 -13.11 -11.79
CA ARG A 272 -4.31 -11.97 -11.11
C ARG A 272 -2.80 -12.19 -10.97
N ALA A 273 -2.01 -11.13 -11.12
CA ALA A 273 -0.58 -11.21 -10.91
C ALA A 273 -0.26 -11.26 -9.41
N ASP A 274 0.78 -12.00 -9.04
CA ASP A 274 1.14 -12.15 -7.62
C ASP A 274 1.64 -10.85 -6.98
N GLU A 275 1.62 -10.80 -5.66
CA GLU A 275 2.29 -9.76 -4.89
C GLU A 275 3.78 -9.73 -5.21
N LEU A 276 4.33 -8.54 -5.38
CA LEU A 276 5.78 -8.35 -5.46
C LEU A 276 6.31 -7.86 -4.12
N ARG A 277 7.49 -8.33 -3.74
CA ARG A 277 8.08 -8.10 -2.43
C ARG A 277 9.56 -7.75 -2.54
N TRP A 278 9.97 -6.68 -1.89
CA TRP A 278 11.37 -6.27 -1.81
C TRP A 278 11.80 -6.12 -0.35
N PRO A 279 12.82 -6.86 0.11
CA PRO A 279 13.58 -6.44 1.29
C PRO A 279 14.31 -5.13 0.97
N LEU A 280 14.15 -4.12 1.82
CA LEU A 280 14.78 -2.80 1.62
C LEU A 280 16.03 -2.60 2.44
N VAL A 281 16.23 -3.43 3.46
CA VAL A 281 17.41 -3.49 4.30
C VAL A 281 17.64 -4.97 4.65
N PRO A 282 18.89 -5.48 4.53
CA PRO A 282 19.23 -6.86 4.91
C PRO A 282 18.86 -7.26 6.35
#